data_AF-A0A9P0K4F4-F1
#
_entry.id   AF-A0A9P0K4F4-F1
#
_cell.length_a   1.000
_cell.length_b   1.000
_cell.length_c   1.000
_cell.angle_alpha   90.00
_cell.angle_beta   90.00
_cell.angle_gamma   90.00
#
_symmetry.space_group_name_H-M   'P 1'
#
loop_
_entity.id
_entity.type
_entity.pdbx_description
1 polymer ?
#
loop_
_entity_poly.entity_id
_entity_poly.type
_entity_poly.pdbx_seq_one_letter_code
_entity_poly.pdbx_strand_id
1 'polypeptide(L)'
;MVELEKQIVDLRHAKNKLECDLEKFQQHARRKSFRIVGMKESHGTSVLEQVLTLCEDNLKTRVLEENIENCFWLGRKKNEQRSVLFTVNSHNLKMKLLRNRKLLKGSGITLAEDMSPARYNLYQKAVQKWGKQKTWFYNGEIWVKLRENKLQIKTEEDLNNMEQ
;
A
#
# COMPACT_ATOMS: atom_id res chain seq x y z
N MET A 1 36.15 -16.09 22.47
CA MET A 1 34.82 -16.55 22.01
C MET A 1 33.70 -15.66 22.53
N VAL A 2 33.61 -15.43 23.85
CA VAL A 2 32.53 -14.62 24.47
C VAL A 2 32.38 -13.19 23.91
N GLU A 3 33.49 -12.48 23.67
CA GLU A 3 33.44 -11.11 23.12
C GLU A 3 32.90 -11.07 21.68
N LEU A 4 33.25 -12.07 20.86
CA LEU A 4 32.78 -12.16 19.48
C LEU A 4 31.28 -12.49 19.43
N GLU A 5 30.83 -13.38 20.32
CA GLU A 5 29.40 -13.72 20.47
C GLU A 5 28.58 -12.50 20.88
N LYS A 6 29.08 -11.71 21.84
CA LYS A 6 28.44 -10.46 22.26
C LYS A 6 28.34 -9.47 21.09
N GLN A 7 29.41 -9.27 20.34
CA GLN A 7 29.42 -8.40 19.17
C GLN A 7 28.42 -8.86 18.10
N ILE A 8 28.28 -10.18 17.88
CA ILE A 8 27.29 -10.73 16.94
C ILE A 8 25.85 -10.40 17.40
N VAL A 9 25.57 -10.51 18.70
CA VAL A 9 24.25 -10.19 19.27
C VAL A 9 23.96 -8.69 19.11
N ASP A 10 24.91 -7.82 19.45
CA ASP A 10 24.75 -6.37 19.35
C ASP A 10 24.56 -5.93 17.89
N LEU A 11 25.32 -6.51 16.95
CA LEU A 11 25.16 -6.25 15.52
C LEU A 11 23.79 -6.71 14.99
N ARG A 12 23.29 -7.86 15.44
CA ARG A 12 21.94 -8.33 15.08
C ARG A 12 20.86 -7.39 15.61
N HIS A 13 20.97 -6.92 16.84
CA HIS A 13 20.04 -5.94 17.40
C HIS A 13 20.07 -4.61 16.62
N ALA A 14 21.25 -4.09 16.33
CA ALA A 14 21.41 -2.85 15.56
C ALA A 14 20.83 -2.99 14.15
N LYS A 15 21.11 -4.11 13.46
CA LYS A 15 20.53 -4.41 12.14
C LYS A 15 19.01 -4.43 12.20
N ASN A 16 18.41 -5.19 13.11
CA ASN A 16 16.96 -5.31 13.23
C ASN A 16 16.29 -3.95 13.50
N LYS A 17 16.93 -3.11 14.33
CA LYS A 17 16.45 -1.75 14.60
C LYS A 17 16.48 -0.89 13.34
N LEU A 18 17.59 -0.91 12.60
CA LEU A 18 17.72 -0.17 11.34
C LEU A 18 16.71 -0.62 10.28
N GLU A 19 16.47 -1.93 10.16
CA GLU A 19 15.46 -2.47 9.24
C GLU A 19 14.05 -1.99 9.62
N CYS A 20 13.72 -1.95 10.91
CA CYS A 20 12.45 -1.42 11.41
C CYS A 20 12.27 0.08 11.10
N ASP A 21 13.30 0.89 11.34
CA ASP A 21 13.25 2.33 11.11
C ASP A 21 13.20 2.65 9.61
N LEU A 22 13.92 1.90 8.78
CA LEU A 22 13.86 2.01 7.32
C LEU A 22 12.46 1.69 6.80
N GLU A 23 11.81 0.64 7.32
CA GLU A 23 10.45 0.27 6.92
C GLU A 23 9.45 1.38 7.25
N LYS A 24 9.51 1.92 8.49
CA LYS A 24 8.66 3.05 8.91
C LYS A 24 8.87 4.26 8.01
N PHE A 25 10.12 4.59 7.71
CA PHE A 25 10.45 5.71 6.82
C PHE A 25 9.90 5.49 5.41
N GLN A 26 10.09 4.29 4.84
CA GLN A 26 9.57 3.93 3.53
C GLN A 26 8.04 4.01 3.48
N GLN A 27 7.34 3.49 4.49
CA GLN A 27 5.89 3.54 4.53
C GLN A 27 5.37 4.97 4.73
N HIS A 28 6.07 5.78 5.54
CA HIS A 28 5.76 7.19 5.73
C HIS A 28 5.93 8.01 4.44
N ALA A 29 6.97 7.74 3.65
CA ALA A 29 7.17 8.35 2.34
C ALA A 29 6.03 8.02 1.35
N ARG A 30 5.45 6.82 1.46
CA ARG A 30 4.35 6.33 0.62
C ARG A 30 2.96 6.68 1.15
N ARG A 31 2.86 7.42 2.27
CA ARG A 31 1.59 7.61 2.99
C ARG A 31 0.49 8.30 2.18
N LYS A 32 0.83 8.99 1.08
CA LYS A 32 -0.14 9.65 0.17
C LYS A 32 -0.16 9.03 -1.23
N SER A 33 0.51 7.89 -1.40
CA SER A 33 0.68 7.21 -2.68
C SER A 33 -0.34 6.09 -2.85
N PHE A 34 -0.75 5.89 -4.09
CA PHE A 34 -1.76 4.94 -4.51
C PHE A 34 -1.27 4.10 -5.67
N ARG A 35 -1.72 2.85 -5.71
CA ARG A 35 -1.65 2.01 -6.90
C ARG A 35 -3.02 1.85 -7.53
N ILE A 36 -3.09 2.06 -8.84
CA ILE A 36 -4.22 1.68 -9.67
C ILE A 36 -3.84 0.42 -10.44
N VAL A 37 -4.65 -0.62 -10.31
CA VAL A 37 -4.53 -1.87 -11.07
C VAL A 37 -5.75 -2.02 -11.97
N GLY A 38 -5.57 -2.55 -13.17
CA GLY A 38 -6.68 -2.77 -14.12
C GLY A 38 -6.99 -1.58 -15.04
N MET A 39 -6.24 -0.48 -14.95
CA MET A 39 -6.34 0.64 -15.88
C MET A 39 -5.62 0.30 -17.21
N LYS A 40 -6.24 0.60 -18.35
CA LYS A 40 -5.66 0.34 -19.68
C LYS A 40 -4.86 1.55 -20.14
N GLU A 41 -3.67 1.32 -20.68
CA GLU A 41 -2.82 2.38 -21.22
C GLU A 41 -3.40 2.87 -22.57
N SER A 42 -3.82 4.13 -22.61
CA SER A 42 -4.24 4.79 -23.85
C SER A 42 -3.07 5.51 -24.53
N HIS A 43 -2.94 5.35 -25.85
CA HIS A 43 -1.81 5.88 -26.63
C HIS A 43 -1.91 7.39 -26.95
N GLY A 44 -3.05 8.04 -26.65
CA GLY A 44 -3.29 9.45 -26.98
C GLY A 44 -3.47 10.38 -25.80
N THR A 45 -3.37 9.88 -24.56
CA THR A 45 -3.59 10.68 -23.34
C THR A 45 -2.46 10.44 -22.36
N SER A 46 -2.06 11.48 -21.64
CA SER A 46 -1.06 11.31 -20.58
C SER A 46 -1.60 10.41 -19.46
N VAL A 47 -0.70 9.75 -18.72
CA VAL A 47 -1.11 8.95 -17.54
C VAL A 47 -1.82 9.82 -16.49
N LEU A 48 -1.41 11.09 -16.39
CA LEU A 48 -2.04 12.06 -15.50
C LEU A 48 -3.49 12.32 -15.91
N GLU A 49 -3.75 12.65 -17.17
CA GLU A 49 -5.12 12.82 -17.69
C GLU A 49 -5.99 11.58 -17.43
N GLN A 50 -5.47 10.38 -17.69
CA GLN A 50 -6.21 9.14 -17.45
C GLN A 50 -6.58 8.98 -15.97
N VAL A 51 -5.68 9.33 -15.04
CA VAL A 51 -5.95 9.30 -13.60
C VAL A 51 -6.97 10.37 -13.20
N LEU A 52 -6.87 11.59 -13.73
CA LEU A 52 -7.82 12.66 -13.44
C LEU A 52 -9.24 12.30 -13.91
N THR A 53 -9.37 11.81 -15.14
CA THR A 53 -10.63 11.32 -15.69
C THR A 53 -11.20 10.19 -14.84
N LEU A 54 -10.37 9.23 -14.42
CA LEU A 54 -10.80 8.16 -13.53
C LEU A 54 -11.28 8.67 -12.16
N CYS A 55 -10.60 9.67 -11.60
CA CYS A 55 -11.02 10.30 -10.35
C CYS A 55 -12.37 11.01 -10.46
N GLU A 56 -12.60 11.74 -11.54
CA GLU A 56 -13.86 12.45 -11.80
C GLU A 56 -14.99 11.46 -12.11
N ASP A 57 -14.81 10.59 -13.10
CA ASP A 57 -15.87 9.76 -13.66
C ASP A 57 -16.22 8.58 -12.76
N ASN A 58 -15.22 7.89 -12.22
CA ASN A 58 -15.44 6.67 -11.44
C ASN A 58 -15.45 6.91 -9.93
N LEU A 59 -14.59 7.80 -9.43
CA LEU A 59 -14.50 8.10 -7.99
C LEU A 59 -15.32 9.31 -7.56
N LYS A 60 -16.00 10.00 -8.49
CA LYS A 60 -16.84 11.18 -8.22
C LYS A 60 -16.11 12.22 -7.37
N THR A 61 -14.83 12.40 -7.64
CA THR A 61 -13.94 13.27 -6.89
C THR A 61 -13.14 14.13 -7.84
N ARG A 62 -13.43 15.43 -7.81
CA ARG A 62 -12.62 16.43 -8.50
C ARG A 62 -11.22 16.48 -7.94
N VAL A 63 -10.27 16.13 -8.80
CA VAL A 63 -8.82 16.20 -8.57
C VAL A 63 -8.26 17.11 -9.64
N LEU A 64 -7.43 18.07 -9.24
CA LEU A 64 -6.70 18.95 -10.16
C LEU A 64 -5.26 18.46 -10.30
N GLU A 65 -4.59 18.85 -11.38
CA GLU A 65 -3.18 18.51 -11.61
C GLU A 65 -2.28 18.94 -10.45
N GLU A 66 -2.51 20.14 -9.90
CA GLU A 66 -1.81 20.67 -8.71
C GLU A 66 -1.96 19.79 -7.45
N ASN A 67 -2.94 18.90 -7.42
CA ASN A 67 -3.14 17.98 -6.31
C ASN A 67 -2.27 16.72 -6.43
N ILE A 68 -1.62 16.50 -7.57
CA ILE A 68 -0.82 15.32 -7.88
C ILE A 68 0.67 15.68 -7.84
N GLU A 69 1.43 15.04 -6.95
CA GLU A 69 2.87 15.25 -6.82
C GLU A 69 3.66 14.41 -7.85
N ASN A 70 3.17 13.22 -8.16
CA ASN A 70 3.77 12.33 -9.16
C ASN A 70 2.71 11.36 -9.69
N CYS A 71 2.84 10.96 -10.95
CA CYS A 71 1.96 10.00 -11.60
C CYS A 71 2.69 9.30 -12.75
N PHE A 72 2.83 7.98 -12.70
CA PHE A 72 3.52 7.21 -13.73
C PHE A 72 3.13 5.73 -13.74
N TRP A 73 3.29 5.09 -14.90
CA TRP A 73 3.17 3.64 -15.03
C TRP A 73 4.33 2.94 -14.33
N LEU A 74 4.03 1.91 -13.56
CA LEU A 74 5.02 1.07 -12.91
C LEU A 74 5.45 -0.08 -13.81
N GLY A 75 6.75 -0.35 -13.83
CA GLY A 75 7.33 -1.46 -14.57
C GLY A 75 7.52 -1.17 -16.06
N ARG A 76 8.22 -2.10 -16.72
CA ARG A 76 8.49 -2.02 -18.16
C ARG A 76 7.26 -2.40 -18.96
N LYS A 77 7.06 -1.75 -20.10
CA LYS A 77 5.99 -2.10 -21.06
C LYS A 77 6.28 -3.51 -21.60
N LYS A 78 5.61 -4.51 -21.04
CA LYS A 78 5.53 -5.89 -21.55
C LYS A 78 4.09 -6.14 -21.99
N ASN A 79 3.78 -7.35 -22.48
CA ASN A 79 2.42 -7.79 -22.81
C ASN A 79 1.44 -7.86 -21.61
N GLU A 80 1.83 -7.33 -20.45
CA GLU A 80 1.06 -7.35 -19.21
C GLU A 80 0.53 -5.97 -18.87
N GLN A 81 -0.64 -5.94 -18.26
CA GLN A 81 -1.27 -4.71 -17.79
C GLN A 81 -0.49 -4.12 -16.61
N ARG A 82 0.12 -2.95 -16.83
CA ARG A 82 0.88 -2.24 -15.81
C ARG A 82 -0.04 -1.56 -14.79
N SER A 83 0.44 -1.44 -13.56
CA SER A 83 -0.22 -0.60 -12.54
C SER A 83 0.27 0.84 -12.65
N VAL A 84 -0.58 1.82 -12.31
CA VAL A 84 -0.15 3.21 -12.12
C VAL A 84 0.19 3.46 -10.67
N LEU A 85 1.29 4.16 -10.42
CA LEU A 85 1.59 4.79 -9.13
C LEU A 85 1.31 6.28 -9.25
N PHE A 86 0.55 6.83 -8.31
CA PHE A 86 0.40 8.28 -8.19
C PHE A 86 0.38 8.71 -6.72
N THR A 87 0.77 9.95 -6.46
CA THR A 87 0.81 10.52 -5.11
C THR A 87 0.03 11.82 -5.07
N VAL A 88 -0.82 11.97 -4.07
CA VAL A 88 -1.55 13.22 -3.84
C VAL A 88 -0.84 14.11 -2.84
N ASN A 89 -1.02 15.43 -2.93
CA ASN A 89 -0.41 16.38 -2.02
C ASN A 89 -1.09 16.43 -0.64
N SER A 90 -2.36 16.04 -0.55
CA SER A 90 -3.19 16.21 0.63
C SER A 90 -3.65 14.87 1.24
N HIS A 91 -3.49 14.75 2.57
CA HIS A 91 -4.04 13.60 3.31
C HIS A 91 -5.58 13.56 3.22
N ASN A 92 -6.25 14.71 3.23
CA ASN A 92 -7.71 14.77 3.11
C ASN A 92 -8.18 14.24 1.75
N LEU A 93 -7.47 14.60 0.68
CA LEU A 93 -7.76 14.07 -0.65
C LEU A 93 -7.54 12.56 -0.71
N LYS A 94 -6.44 12.06 -0.13
CA LYS A 94 -6.19 10.62 0.01
C LYS A 94 -7.38 9.91 0.67
N MET A 95 -7.84 10.42 1.81
CA MET A 95 -8.95 9.80 2.54
C MET A 95 -10.27 9.84 1.76
N LYS A 96 -10.52 10.92 1.01
CA LYS A 96 -11.68 11.03 0.12
C LYS A 96 -11.66 9.97 -0.99
N LEU A 97 -10.53 9.84 -1.68
CA LEU A 97 -10.35 8.82 -2.73
C LEU A 97 -10.51 7.39 -2.18
N LEU A 98 -9.93 7.12 -1.00
CA LEU A 98 -10.08 5.81 -0.33
C LEU A 98 -11.52 5.48 0.03
N ARG A 99 -12.31 6.46 0.48
CA ARG A 99 -13.74 6.25 0.78
C ARG A 99 -14.54 5.94 -0.49
N ASN A 100 -14.20 6.61 -1.59
CA ASN A 100 -14.91 6.47 -2.86
C ASN A 100 -14.45 5.27 -3.70
N ARG A 101 -13.34 4.60 -3.35
CA ARG A 101 -12.85 3.40 -4.08
C ARG A 101 -13.91 2.29 -4.24
N LYS A 102 -14.90 2.23 -3.34
CA LYS A 102 -16.03 1.30 -3.44
C LYS A 102 -16.84 1.46 -4.73
N LEU A 103 -16.82 2.65 -5.35
CA LEU A 103 -17.46 2.95 -6.63
C LEU A 103 -16.78 2.26 -7.81
N LEU A 104 -15.54 1.77 -7.65
CA LEU A 104 -14.85 0.96 -8.65
C LEU A 104 -15.29 -0.52 -8.64
N LYS A 105 -16.16 -0.93 -7.72
CA LYS A 105 -16.60 -2.32 -7.65
C LYS A 105 -17.30 -2.72 -8.96
N GLY A 106 -16.79 -3.75 -9.61
CA GLY A 106 -17.32 -4.25 -10.88
C GLY A 106 -16.70 -3.63 -12.14
N SER A 107 -15.88 -2.58 -12.03
CA SER A 107 -15.23 -1.96 -13.20
C SER A 107 -13.97 -2.71 -13.69
N GLY A 108 -13.48 -3.69 -12.91
CA GLY A 108 -12.19 -4.33 -13.14
C GLY A 108 -10.98 -3.48 -12.70
N ILE A 109 -11.21 -2.28 -12.18
CA ILE A 109 -10.17 -1.38 -11.67
C ILE A 109 -10.13 -1.44 -10.15
N THR A 110 -8.93 -1.48 -9.58
CA THR A 110 -8.71 -1.38 -8.13
C THR A 110 -7.84 -0.18 -7.80
N LEU A 111 -8.29 0.63 -6.83
CA LEU A 111 -7.49 1.65 -6.17
C LEU A 111 -7.05 1.15 -4.79
N ALA A 112 -5.75 0.96 -4.61
CA ALA A 112 -5.13 0.54 -3.35
C ALA A 112 -4.10 1.57 -2.88
N GLU A 113 -3.83 1.62 -1.58
CA GLU A 113 -2.69 2.38 -1.05
C GLU A 113 -1.38 1.70 -1.46
N ASP A 114 -0.32 2.49 -1.67
CA ASP A 114 1.02 1.95 -1.90
C ASP A 114 1.65 1.45 -0.60
N MET A 115 2.17 0.22 -0.64
CA MET A 115 2.84 -0.42 0.50
C MET A 115 4.35 -0.49 0.26
N SER A 116 5.13 -0.36 1.33
CA SER A 116 6.54 -0.76 1.29
C SER A 116 6.66 -2.27 0.97
N PRO A 117 7.78 -2.74 0.41
CA PRO A 117 7.96 -4.17 0.12
C PRO A 117 7.80 -5.06 1.36
N ALA A 118 8.34 -4.63 2.50
CA ALA A 118 8.20 -5.34 3.78
C ALA A 118 6.73 -5.39 4.23
N ARG A 119 6.01 -4.27 4.14
CA ARG A 119 4.59 -4.20 4.51
C ARG A 119 3.72 -5.04 3.59
N TYR A 120 3.98 -5.02 2.29
CA TYR A 120 3.30 -5.87 1.33
C TYR A 120 3.51 -7.36 1.63
N ASN A 121 4.74 -7.78 1.96
CA ASN A 121 5.03 -9.16 2.34
C ASN A 121 4.24 -9.57 3.59
N LEU A 122 4.28 -8.75 4.64
CA LEU A 122 3.53 -8.98 5.87
C LEU A 122 2.01 -9.07 5.61
N TYR A 123 1.49 -8.20 4.75
CA TYR A 123 0.08 -8.23 4.33
C TYR A 123 -0.27 -9.53 3.60
N GLN A 124 0.58 -10.01 2.68
CA GLN A 124 0.35 -11.28 1.98
C GLN A 124 0.35 -12.46 2.95
N LYS A 125 1.27 -12.50 3.92
CA LYS A 125 1.30 -13.53 4.97
C LYS A 125 0.01 -13.51 5.81
N ALA A 126 -0.46 -12.34 6.21
CA ALA A 126 -1.72 -12.18 6.94
C ALA A 126 -2.93 -12.62 6.10
N VAL A 127 -2.95 -12.29 4.80
CA VAL A 127 -3.97 -12.75 3.86
C VAL A 127 -3.94 -14.26 3.68
N GLN A 128 -2.76 -14.87 3.60
CA GLN A 128 -2.60 -16.31 3.49
C GLN A 128 -3.14 -17.02 4.74
N LYS A 129 -2.93 -16.44 5.92
CA LYS A 129 -3.37 -17.01 7.20
C LYS A 129 -4.88 -16.89 7.46
N TRP A 130 -5.48 -15.72 7.22
CA TRP A 130 -6.88 -15.45 7.60
C TRP A 130 -7.82 -15.12 6.44
N GLY A 131 -7.30 -14.95 5.22
CA GLY A 131 -8.05 -14.62 4.02
C GLY A 131 -8.26 -13.12 3.81
N LYS A 132 -8.41 -12.72 2.53
CA LYS A 132 -8.62 -11.33 2.10
C LYS A 132 -9.89 -10.68 2.67
N GLN A 133 -10.88 -11.47 3.07
CA GLN A 133 -12.13 -10.93 3.63
C GLN A 133 -11.96 -10.46 5.09
N LYS A 134 -11.00 -11.03 5.81
CA LYS A 134 -10.69 -10.69 7.20
C LYS A 134 -9.51 -9.74 7.34
N THR A 135 -8.64 -9.67 6.33
CA THR A 135 -7.41 -8.88 6.37
C THR A 135 -7.49 -7.70 5.40
N TRP A 136 -7.23 -6.48 5.87
CA TRP A 136 -7.18 -5.29 5.02
C TRP A 136 -6.02 -4.36 5.38
N PHE A 137 -5.59 -3.57 4.41
CA PHE A 137 -4.66 -2.47 4.63
C PHE A 137 -5.42 -1.15 4.63
N TYR A 138 -5.13 -0.32 5.62
CA TYR A 138 -5.75 0.99 5.75
C TYR A 138 -4.81 1.96 6.44
N ASN A 139 -4.60 3.11 5.80
CA ASN A 139 -3.84 4.23 6.33
C ASN A 139 -2.41 3.86 6.79
N GLY A 140 -1.71 3.06 6.01
CA GLY A 140 -0.34 2.63 6.36
C GLY A 140 -0.26 1.40 7.25
N GLU A 141 -1.39 0.87 7.70
CA GLU A 141 -1.46 -0.20 8.70
C GLU A 141 -2.18 -1.44 8.17
N ILE A 142 -1.76 -2.61 8.63
CA ILE A 142 -2.43 -3.88 8.34
C ILE A 142 -3.34 -4.21 9.51
N TRP A 143 -4.58 -4.58 9.19
CA TRP A 143 -5.61 -4.93 10.15
C TRP A 143 -6.20 -6.28 9.80
N VAL A 144 -6.60 -7.03 10.83
CA VAL A 144 -7.33 -8.29 10.71
C VAL A 144 -8.56 -8.28 11.62
N LYS A 145 -9.69 -8.80 11.13
CA LYS A 145 -10.89 -9.05 11.93
C LYS A 145 -10.87 -10.50 12.42
N LEU A 146 -10.70 -10.68 13.74
CA LEU A 146 -10.78 -11.97 14.42
C LEU A 146 -11.94 -11.92 15.41
N ARG A 147 -12.91 -12.81 15.24
CA ARG A 147 -14.20 -12.77 15.97
C ARG A 147 -14.83 -11.37 15.85
N GLU A 148 -15.12 -10.69 16.96
CA GLU A 148 -15.66 -9.33 16.98
C GLU A 148 -14.60 -8.22 17.04
N ASN A 149 -13.32 -8.58 17.17
CA ASN A 149 -12.24 -7.62 17.36
C ASN A 149 -11.50 -7.31 16.05
N LYS A 150 -11.00 -6.08 15.95
CA LYS A 150 -10.07 -5.65 14.90
C LYS A 150 -8.70 -5.48 15.52
N LEU A 151 -7.74 -6.25 15.06
CA LEU A 151 -6.37 -6.24 15.57
C LEU A 151 -5.43 -5.69 14.51
N GLN A 152 -4.46 -4.87 14.95
CA GLN A 152 -3.41 -4.35 14.08
C GLN A 152 -2.25 -5.34 14.03
N ILE A 153 -1.76 -5.62 12.83
CA ILE A 153 -0.58 -6.45 12.59
C ILE A 153 0.60 -5.52 12.29
N LYS A 154 1.59 -5.52 13.17
CA LYS A 154 2.81 -4.71 13.08
C LYS A 154 4.01 -5.54 12.63
N THR A 155 4.11 -6.78 13.10
CA THR A 155 5.25 -7.68 12.87
C THR A 155 4.78 -9.06 12.39
N GLU A 156 5.74 -9.90 11.99
CA GLU A 156 5.45 -11.31 11.72
C GLU A 156 5.13 -12.11 12.98
N GLU A 157 5.63 -11.68 14.14
CA GLU A 157 5.35 -12.33 15.42
C GLU A 157 3.87 -12.20 15.80
N ASP A 158 3.28 -11.03 15.51
CA ASP A 158 1.84 -10.80 15.65
C ASP A 158 1.02 -11.84 14.86
N LEU A 159 1.54 -12.32 13.73
CA LEU A 159 0.87 -13.36 12.96
C LEU A 159 0.74 -14.64 13.77
N ASN A 160 1.74 -15.01 14.57
CA ASN A 160 1.78 -16.26 15.32
C ASN A 160 1.02 -16.16 16.64
N ASN A 161 1.07 -15.00 17.30
CA ASN A 161 0.52 -14.80 18.64
C ASN A 161 -0.99 -14.49 18.65
N MET A 162 -1.61 -14.25 17.49
CA MET A 162 -3.05 -13.98 17.37
C MET A 162 -3.85 -15.27 17.12
N GLU A 163 -4.69 -15.64 18.08
CA GLU A 163 -5.62 -16.79 18.00
C GLU A 163 -6.80 -16.54 17.06
N GLN A 164 -7.35 -17.63 16.48
CA GLN A 164 -8.49 -17.59 15.54
C GLN A 164 -9.86 -17.40 16.23
#